data_AF-A0A9E3WZI2-F1
#
_entry.id   AF-A0A9E3WZI2-F1
#
_cell.length_a   1.000
_cell.length_b   1.000
_cell.length_c   1.000
_cell.angle_alpha   90.00
_cell.angle_beta   90.00
_cell.angle_gamma   90.00
#
_symmetry.space_group_name_H-M   'P 1'
#
loop_
_entity.id
_entity.type
_entity.pdbx_description
1 polymer ?
#
loop_
_entity_poly.entity_id
_entity_poly.type
_entity_poly.pdbx_seq_one_letter_code
_entity_poly.pdbx_strand_id
1 'polypeptide(L)'
;MLDKQYELWATTQWKSDARRFYTGNASVARQHLLDANGFDTTFRRSEDAELAYRLAEQGLEFVFNPDAVGYHYAERSFASWLQTPYMYGRNDVICARDKGHSWLLNAIGKEFNSRHSFTRWLVRLCISRKTANTLAIFALRIVAEVATFFGMRSVSQLAYSGIFNLRHFQGVTDELGGRKQFFRLVAQTAKSVNPA
;
A
#
# COMPACT_ATOMS: atom_id res chain seq x y z
N MET A 1 7.67 8.06 -7.81
CA MET A 1 6.19 7.81 -7.77
C MET A 1 5.54 8.55 -6.60
N LEU A 2 6.26 8.76 -5.49
CA LEU A 2 5.86 9.71 -4.43
C LEU A 2 6.19 11.16 -4.78
N ASP A 3 7.13 11.41 -5.68
CA ASP A 3 7.61 12.77 -6.02
C ASP A 3 6.48 13.66 -6.53
N LYS A 4 5.67 13.17 -7.48
CA LYS A 4 4.46 13.85 -7.96
C LYS A 4 3.45 14.12 -6.84
N GLN A 5 3.37 13.22 -5.87
CA GLN A 5 2.46 13.35 -4.73
C GLN A 5 2.95 14.42 -3.75
N TYR A 6 4.25 14.45 -3.47
CA TYR A 6 4.87 15.51 -2.67
C TYR A 6 4.82 16.87 -3.36
N GLU A 7 5.02 16.94 -4.69
CA GLU A 7 4.82 18.15 -5.48
C GLU A 7 3.38 18.68 -5.36
N LEU A 8 2.39 17.79 -5.44
CA LEU A 8 0.98 18.16 -5.24
C LEU A 8 0.74 18.69 -3.81
N TRP A 9 1.34 18.10 -2.77
CA TRP A 9 1.17 18.56 -1.38
C TRP A 9 1.95 19.82 -1.05
N ALA A 10 3.05 20.07 -1.76
CA ALA A 10 3.79 21.32 -1.61
C ALA A 10 3.07 22.49 -2.29
N THR A 11 2.32 22.22 -3.37
CA THR A 11 1.67 23.26 -4.18
C THR A 11 0.21 23.52 -3.80
N THR A 12 -0.46 22.53 -3.22
CA THR A 12 -1.82 22.66 -2.68
C THR A 12 -1.75 22.57 -1.17
N GLN A 13 -2.51 23.38 -0.42
CA GLN A 13 -2.68 23.23 1.05
C GLN A 13 -3.47 21.95 1.36
N TRP A 14 -3.01 20.81 0.86
CA TRP A 14 -3.75 19.57 0.91
C TRP A 14 -3.73 19.02 2.33
N LYS A 15 -4.91 18.68 2.83
CA LYS A 15 -5.02 17.79 3.99
C LYS A 15 -4.52 16.43 3.54
N SER A 16 -3.40 15.99 4.10
CA SER A 16 -2.99 14.59 3.99
C SER A 16 -4.09 13.73 4.62
N ASP A 17 -4.11 12.45 4.29
CA ASP A 17 -4.99 11.49 4.96
C ASP A 17 -4.21 10.52 5.83
N ALA A 18 -4.92 9.83 6.71
CA ALA A 18 -4.35 8.87 7.65
C ALA A 18 -3.57 7.73 6.95
N ARG A 19 -3.91 7.38 5.70
CA ARG A 19 -3.18 6.33 4.94
C ARG A 19 -1.76 6.74 4.56
N ARG A 20 -1.40 8.00 4.77
CA ARG A 20 -0.12 8.61 4.39
C ARG A 20 0.66 9.15 5.59
N PHE A 21 0.27 8.74 6.79
CA PHE A 21 1.01 9.03 8.00
C PHE A 21 2.23 8.10 8.09
N TYR A 22 3.39 8.60 7.67
CA TYR A 22 4.65 7.86 7.70
C TYR A 22 5.50 8.31 8.89
N THR A 23 5.69 7.44 9.88
CA THR A 23 6.33 7.78 11.17
C THR A 23 7.85 7.93 11.10
N GLY A 24 8.47 7.69 9.95
CA GLY A 24 9.89 7.98 9.73
C GLY A 24 10.22 9.48 9.81
N ASN A 25 9.22 10.36 9.64
CA ASN A 25 9.35 11.79 9.84
C ASN A 25 7.96 12.42 10.05
N ALA A 26 7.42 12.26 11.25
CA ALA A 26 6.11 12.80 11.64
C ALA A 26 6.17 13.34 13.07
N SER A 27 5.29 14.30 13.37
CA SER A 27 5.12 14.85 14.71
C SER A 27 3.65 14.75 15.12
N VAL A 28 3.42 14.34 16.36
CA VAL A 28 2.09 14.29 16.99
C VAL A 28 2.25 14.73 18.44
N ALA A 29 1.30 15.51 18.96
CA ALA A 29 1.33 15.89 20.36
C ALA A 29 1.24 14.63 21.24
N ARG A 30 2.08 14.55 22.26
CA ARG A 30 2.17 13.39 23.15
C ARG A 30 0.81 12.97 23.71
N GLN A 31 -0.05 13.93 24.05
CA GLN A 31 -1.37 13.66 24.60
C GLN A 31 -2.22 12.81 23.64
N HIS A 32 -2.29 13.15 22.36
CA HIS A 32 -3.05 12.37 21.38
C HIS A 32 -2.49 10.95 21.18
N LEU A 33 -1.17 10.79 21.26
CA LEU A 33 -0.57 9.45 21.20
C LEU A 33 -0.99 8.60 22.41
N LEU A 34 -1.06 9.19 23.61
CA LEU A 34 -1.49 8.50 24.82
C LEU A 34 -3.00 8.21 24.81
N ASP A 35 -3.82 9.15 24.36
CA ASP A 35 -5.26 8.99 24.24
C ASP A 35 -5.61 7.90 23.22
N ALA A 36 -4.78 7.75 22.20
CA ALA A 36 -4.84 6.66 21.24
C ALA A 36 -4.17 5.36 21.75
N ASN A 37 -3.69 5.29 22.99
CA ASN A 37 -3.01 4.10 23.54
C ASN A 37 -1.77 3.65 22.73
N GLY A 38 -1.08 4.59 22.08
CA GLY A 38 0.16 4.34 21.35
C GLY A 38 0.02 3.43 20.13
N PHE A 39 1.14 2.84 19.71
CA PHE A 39 1.19 1.88 18.60
C PHE A 39 0.69 0.50 19.04
N ASP A 40 -0.09 -0.15 18.19
CA ASP A 40 -0.44 -1.55 18.39
C ASP A 40 0.76 -2.45 18.04
N THR A 41 1.37 -3.03 19.07
CA THR A 41 2.58 -3.87 18.97
C THR A 41 2.36 -5.21 18.27
N THR A 42 1.11 -5.59 17.97
CA THR A 42 0.82 -6.79 17.16
C THR A 42 1.20 -6.60 15.69
N PHE A 43 1.29 -5.34 15.23
CA PHE A 43 1.78 -5.00 13.91
C PHE A 43 3.30 -4.83 13.90
N ARG A 44 3.97 -5.54 13.00
CA ARG A 44 5.39 -5.30 12.66
C ARG A 44 5.57 -4.40 11.43
N ARG A 45 4.45 -4.08 10.76
CA ARG A 45 4.30 -3.24 9.58
C ARG A 45 2.88 -2.66 9.60
N SER A 46 2.68 -1.47 9.07
CA SER A 46 1.38 -0.76 9.07
C SER A 46 0.92 -0.31 10.46
N GLU A 47 1.77 -0.39 11.49
CA GLU A 47 1.48 0.15 12.83
C GLU A 47 1.27 1.67 12.79
N ASP A 48 1.94 2.35 11.87
CA ASP A 48 1.80 3.76 11.58
C ASP A 48 0.43 4.09 10.98
N ALA A 49 0.02 3.36 9.95
CA ALA A 49 -1.27 3.53 9.31
C ALA A 49 -2.43 3.22 10.26
N GLU A 50 -2.33 2.15 11.06
CA GLU A 50 -3.35 1.78 12.03
C GLU A 50 -3.51 2.86 13.13
N LEU A 51 -2.39 3.35 13.70
CA LEU A 51 -2.42 4.46 14.64
C LEU A 51 -3.06 5.69 14.00
N ALA A 52 -2.71 6.01 12.75
CA ALA A 52 -3.27 7.16 12.05
C ALA A 52 -4.78 7.05 11.86
N TYR A 53 -5.33 5.86 11.62
CA TYR A 53 -6.78 5.68 11.51
C TYR A 53 -7.48 6.01 12.83
N ARG A 54 -6.94 5.55 13.96
CA ARG A 54 -7.48 5.89 15.28
C ARG A 54 -7.34 7.38 15.61
N LEU A 55 -6.23 8.01 15.25
CA LEU A 55 -6.06 9.46 15.41
C LEU A 55 -7.06 10.25 14.54
N ALA A 56 -7.33 9.80 13.31
CA ALA A 56 -8.35 10.40 12.46
C ALA A 56 -9.76 10.27 13.05
N GLU A 57 -10.08 9.13 13.67
CA GLU A 57 -11.34 8.89 14.37
C GLU A 57 -11.49 9.79 15.61
N GLN A 58 -10.38 10.23 16.22
CA GLN A 58 -10.35 11.26 17.26
C GLN A 58 -10.45 12.70 16.73
N GLY A 59 -10.62 12.87 15.41
CA GLY A 59 -10.80 14.18 14.78
C GLY A 59 -9.50 14.92 14.48
N LEU A 60 -8.33 14.27 14.57
CA LEU A 60 -7.07 14.89 14.18
C LEU A 60 -6.99 15.05 12.65
N GLU A 61 -6.42 16.17 12.24
CA GLU A 61 -6.11 16.44 10.84
C GLU A 61 -4.64 16.17 10.54
N PHE A 62 -4.36 15.70 9.32
CA PHE A 62 -3.01 15.40 8.88
C PHE A 62 -2.53 16.48 7.91
N VAL A 63 -1.42 17.12 8.27
CA VAL A 63 -0.83 18.22 7.49
C VAL A 63 0.56 17.80 7.02
N PHE A 64 0.81 17.98 5.72
CA PHE A 64 2.13 17.83 5.16
C PHE A 64 2.91 19.14 5.32
N ASN A 65 4.12 19.07 5.89
CA ASN A 65 5.02 20.21 5.99
C ASN A 65 6.21 20.01 5.05
N PRO A 66 6.33 20.77 3.94
CA PRO A 66 7.43 20.61 2.98
C PRO A 66 8.79 20.97 3.57
N ASP A 67 8.84 21.80 4.63
CA ASP A 67 10.08 22.23 5.28
C ASP A 67 10.59 21.19 6.31
N ALA A 68 9.73 20.26 6.73
CA ALA A 68 10.11 19.16 7.61
C ALA A 68 10.83 18.07 6.80
N VAL A 69 12.06 18.32 6.36
CA VAL A 69 12.82 17.38 5.53
C VAL A 69 13.46 16.28 6.38
N GLY A 70 13.25 15.03 5.97
CA GLY A 70 13.88 13.84 6.56
C GLY A 70 14.67 13.05 5.52
N TYR A 71 15.91 12.67 5.85
CA TYR A 71 16.74 11.79 5.01
C TYR A 71 16.60 10.35 5.47
N HIS A 72 16.38 9.42 4.53
CA HIS A 72 16.18 8.02 4.84
C HIS A 72 17.04 7.14 3.93
N TYR A 73 17.87 6.29 4.55
CA TYR A 73 18.62 5.26 3.86
C TYR A 73 17.75 4.03 3.65
N ALA A 74 17.25 3.83 2.43
CA ALA A 74 16.35 2.73 2.09
C ALA A 74 17.09 1.46 1.65
N GLU A 75 18.25 1.17 2.24
CA GLU A 75 19.04 -0.03 1.93
C GLU A 75 18.38 -1.28 2.50
N ARG A 76 18.13 -2.26 1.64
CA ARG A 76 17.48 -3.51 2.02
C ARG A 76 17.72 -4.57 0.96
N SER A 77 17.79 -5.83 1.41
CA SER A 77 17.81 -6.95 0.50
C SER A 77 16.51 -7.02 -0.32
N PHE A 78 16.60 -7.57 -1.54
CA PHE A 78 15.42 -7.82 -2.36
C PHE A 78 14.36 -8.66 -1.63
N ALA A 79 14.79 -9.65 -0.83
CA ALA A 79 13.89 -10.47 -0.03
C ALA A 79 13.09 -9.64 0.99
N SER A 80 13.76 -8.75 1.73
CA SER A 80 13.08 -7.84 2.68
C SER A 80 12.12 -6.89 1.97
N TRP A 81 12.56 -6.32 0.85
CA TRP A 81 11.71 -5.46 0.02
C TRP A 81 10.48 -6.21 -0.52
N LEU A 82 10.62 -7.46 -0.96
CA LEU A 82 9.54 -8.29 -1.51
C LEU A 82 8.48 -8.67 -0.47
N GLN A 83 8.88 -8.80 0.81
CA GLN A 83 7.95 -9.08 1.91
C GLN A 83 7.14 -7.84 2.32
N THR A 84 7.71 -6.65 2.17
CA THR A 84 7.08 -5.39 2.56
C THR A 84 5.67 -5.18 1.95
N PRO A 85 5.46 -5.22 0.61
CA PRO A 85 4.13 -5.05 0.02
C PRO A 85 3.15 -6.14 0.46
N TYR A 86 3.62 -7.38 0.62
CA TYR A 86 2.78 -8.48 1.10
C TYR A 86 2.24 -8.21 2.50
N MET A 87 3.11 -7.77 3.42
CA MET A 87 2.70 -7.40 4.76
C MET A 87 1.74 -6.22 4.75
N TYR A 88 1.97 -5.19 3.93
CA TYR A 88 1.02 -4.08 3.80
C TYR A 88 -0.37 -4.55 3.37
N GLY A 89 -0.46 -5.34 2.29
CA GLY A 89 -1.76 -5.80 1.80
C GLY A 89 -2.48 -6.74 2.78
N ARG A 90 -1.73 -7.59 3.47
CA ARG A 90 -2.27 -8.44 4.54
C ARG A 90 -2.82 -7.59 5.69
N ASN A 91 -2.04 -6.63 6.15
CA ASN A 91 -2.39 -5.81 7.31
C ASN A 91 -3.52 -4.83 7.02
N ASP A 92 -3.69 -4.38 5.77
CA ASP A 92 -4.87 -3.59 5.39
C ASP A 92 -6.18 -4.37 5.62
N VAL A 93 -6.18 -5.69 5.34
CA VAL A 93 -7.34 -6.55 5.60
C VAL A 93 -7.54 -6.78 7.09
N ILE A 94 -6.47 -7.00 7.86
CA ILE A 94 -6.53 -7.12 9.33
C ILE A 94 -7.09 -5.84 9.94
N CYS A 95 -6.59 -4.66 9.53
CA CYS A 95 -7.11 -3.38 10.00
C CYS A 95 -8.60 -3.24 9.67
N ALA A 96 -9.02 -3.66 8.48
CA ALA A 96 -10.41 -3.53 8.07
C ALA A 96 -11.36 -4.47 8.82
N ARG A 97 -10.94 -5.72 9.04
CA ARG A 97 -11.76 -6.78 9.63
C ARG A 97 -11.70 -6.79 11.15
N ASP A 98 -10.49 -6.69 11.70
CA ASP A 98 -10.19 -6.98 13.11
C ASP A 98 -10.01 -5.69 13.95
N LYS A 99 -9.70 -4.55 13.31
CA LYS A 99 -9.54 -3.24 13.97
C LYS A 99 -10.71 -2.27 13.74
N GLY A 100 -11.76 -2.73 13.05
CA GLY A 100 -12.98 -1.93 12.86
C GLY A 100 -12.92 -0.92 11.72
N HIS A 101 -11.81 -0.79 11.00
CA HIS A 101 -11.65 0.17 9.88
C HIS A 101 -12.24 -0.38 8.56
N SER A 102 -13.50 -0.82 8.58
CA SER A 102 -14.16 -1.55 7.48
C SER A 102 -14.15 -0.83 6.12
N TRP A 103 -14.07 0.50 6.14
CA TRP A 103 -13.93 1.33 4.93
C TRP A 103 -12.71 0.97 4.09
N LEU A 104 -11.65 0.41 4.69
CA LEU A 104 -10.44 -0.05 4.01
C LEU A 104 -10.73 -1.13 2.96
N LEU A 105 -11.70 -2.02 3.20
CA LEU A 105 -12.08 -3.02 2.19
C LEU A 105 -12.58 -2.35 0.91
N ASN A 106 -13.40 -1.30 1.04
CA ASN A 106 -13.86 -0.52 -0.11
C ASN A 106 -12.68 0.19 -0.79
N ALA A 107 -11.79 0.80 0.01
CA ALA A 107 -10.59 1.46 -0.51
C ALA A 107 -9.69 0.50 -1.31
N ILE A 108 -9.42 -0.71 -0.80
CA ILE A 108 -8.63 -1.75 -1.48
C ILE A 108 -9.27 -2.11 -2.84
N GLY A 109 -10.59 -2.32 -2.87
CA GLY A 109 -11.29 -2.67 -4.11
C GLY A 109 -11.25 -1.54 -5.15
N LYS A 110 -11.49 -0.30 -4.73
CA LYS A 110 -11.36 0.90 -5.59
C LYS A 110 -9.94 1.06 -6.11
N GLU A 111 -8.95 0.88 -5.24
CA GLU A 111 -7.54 0.96 -5.56
C GLU A 111 -7.16 -0.08 -6.63
N PHE A 112 -7.58 -1.34 -6.48
CA PHE A 112 -7.37 -2.36 -7.50
C PHE A 112 -8.00 -1.97 -8.85
N ASN A 113 -9.24 -1.46 -8.84
CA ASN A 113 -9.95 -1.07 -10.04
C ASN A 113 -9.27 0.10 -10.78
N SER A 114 -8.66 1.02 -10.04
CA SER A 114 -7.88 2.15 -10.56
C SER A 114 -6.46 1.79 -11.04
N ARG A 115 -5.95 0.58 -10.73
CA ARG A 115 -4.60 0.18 -11.17
C ARG A 115 -4.53 0.03 -12.69
N HIS A 116 -3.33 0.22 -13.22
CA HIS A 116 -3.03 0.05 -14.64
C HIS A 116 -3.49 -1.33 -15.16
N SER A 117 -3.92 -1.38 -16.42
CA SER A 117 -4.45 -2.60 -17.06
C SER A 117 -3.49 -3.79 -16.93
N PHE A 118 -2.19 -3.57 -17.15
CA PHE A 118 -1.13 -4.55 -16.95
C PHE A 118 -1.12 -5.13 -15.53
N THR A 119 -1.17 -4.28 -14.49
CA THR A 119 -1.18 -4.72 -13.09
C THR A 119 -2.41 -5.56 -12.79
N ARG A 120 -3.59 -5.12 -13.23
CA ARG A 120 -4.85 -5.88 -13.04
C ARG A 120 -4.78 -7.24 -13.74
N TRP A 121 -4.25 -7.28 -14.96
CA TRP A 121 -4.05 -8.52 -15.70
C TRP A 121 -3.07 -9.46 -15.00
N LEU A 122 -1.91 -8.96 -14.60
CA LEU A 122 -0.87 -9.72 -13.89
C LEU A 122 -1.41 -10.34 -12.60
N VAL A 123 -2.10 -9.54 -11.78
CA VAL A 123 -2.73 -10.02 -10.53
C VAL A 123 -3.79 -11.08 -10.86
N ARG A 124 -4.68 -10.83 -11.84
CA ARG A 124 -5.68 -11.80 -12.27
C ARG A 124 -5.06 -13.11 -12.75
N LEU A 125 -3.92 -13.09 -13.42
CA LEU A 125 -3.28 -14.30 -13.92
C LEU A 125 -2.58 -15.09 -12.81
N CYS A 126 -1.90 -14.41 -11.89
CA CYS A 126 -0.95 -15.01 -10.96
C CYS A 126 -1.48 -15.24 -9.55
N ILE A 127 -2.52 -14.52 -9.12
CA ILE A 127 -2.94 -14.58 -7.72
C ILE A 127 -3.57 -15.92 -7.33
N SER A 128 -3.19 -16.41 -6.15
CA SER A 128 -3.49 -17.76 -5.60
C SER A 128 -2.95 -18.93 -6.44
N ARG A 129 -1.98 -18.68 -7.34
CA ARG A 129 -1.27 -19.71 -8.11
C ARG A 129 0.22 -19.64 -7.80
N LYS A 130 0.69 -20.44 -6.82
CA LYS A 130 2.07 -20.38 -6.29
C LYS A 130 3.14 -20.38 -7.39
N THR A 131 3.05 -21.29 -8.35
CA THR A 131 4.01 -21.42 -9.44
C THR A 131 3.99 -20.20 -10.37
N ALA A 132 2.80 -19.79 -10.84
CA ALA A 132 2.66 -18.64 -11.74
C ALA A 132 3.10 -17.33 -11.06
N ASN A 133 2.83 -17.16 -9.77
CA ASN A 133 3.29 -16.01 -8.99
C ASN A 133 4.83 -15.97 -8.87
N THR A 134 5.44 -17.10 -8.51
CA THR A 134 6.90 -17.21 -8.37
C THR A 134 7.62 -16.95 -9.71
N LEU A 135 7.13 -17.55 -10.79
CA LEU A 135 7.68 -17.34 -12.13
C LEU A 135 7.52 -15.90 -12.60
N ALA A 136 6.37 -15.27 -12.35
CA ALA A 136 6.15 -13.87 -12.72
C ALA A 136 7.08 -12.92 -11.97
N ILE A 137 7.28 -13.11 -10.65
CA ILE A 137 8.22 -12.30 -9.86
C ILE A 137 9.65 -12.48 -10.38
N PHE A 138 10.06 -13.73 -10.65
CA PHE A 138 11.38 -14.03 -11.18
C PHE A 138 11.61 -13.37 -12.56
N ALA A 139 10.67 -13.53 -13.49
CA ALA A 139 10.77 -12.93 -14.82
C ALA A 139 10.80 -11.40 -14.76
N LEU A 140 9.91 -10.77 -13.97
CA LEU A 140 9.90 -9.32 -13.78
C LEU A 140 11.19 -8.82 -13.13
N ARG A 141 11.78 -9.60 -12.22
CA ARG A 141 13.06 -9.25 -11.60
C ARG A 141 14.18 -9.23 -12.62
N ILE A 142 14.27 -10.25 -13.49
CA ILE A 142 15.26 -10.27 -14.59
C ILE A 142 15.06 -9.06 -15.48
N VAL A 143 13.82 -8.77 -15.91
CA VAL A 143 13.52 -7.58 -16.73
C VAL A 143 13.97 -6.30 -16.03
N ALA A 144 13.71 -6.18 -14.72
CA ALA A 144 14.10 -4.99 -13.96
C ALA A 144 15.62 -4.83 -13.85
N GLU A 145 16.36 -5.91 -13.56
CA GLU A 145 17.82 -5.89 -13.43
C GLU A 145 18.50 -5.61 -14.78
N VAL A 146 18.04 -6.27 -15.86
CA VAL A 146 18.53 -6.03 -17.23
C VAL A 146 18.22 -4.60 -17.68
N ALA A 147 16.99 -4.12 -17.49
CA ALA A 147 16.62 -2.75 -17.83
C ALA A 147 17.45 -1.73 -17.04
N THR A 148 17.76 -2.02 -15.77
CA THR A 148 18.62 -1.16 -14.95
C THR A 148 20.05 -1.12 -15.49
N PHE A 149 20.60 -2.27 -15.86
CA PHE A 149 21.93 -2.38 -16.47
C PHE A 149 22.05 -1.53 -17.75
N PHE A 150 21.01 -1.53 -18.59
CA PHE A 150 20.94 -0.72 -19.81
C PHE A 150 20.41 0.72 -19.60
N GLY A 151 20.20 1.16 -18.36
CA GLY A 151 19.72 2.53 -18.07
C GLY A 151 18.26 2.81 -18.45
N MET A 152 17.46 1.80 -18.78
CA MET A 152 16.05 1.89 -19.15
C MET A 152 15.15 2.06 -17.91
N ARG A 153 15.22 3.24 -17.26
CA ARG A 153 14.57 3.53 -15.97
C ARG A 153 13.06 3.23 -15.95
N SER A 154 12.32 3.63 -16.98
CA SER A 154 10.86 3.44 -17.03
C SER A 154 10.46 1.96 -17.03
N VAL A 155 11.23 1.11 -17.74
CA VAL A 155 10.98 -0.33 -17.80
C VAL A 155 11.30 -0.99 -16.46
N SER A 156 12.43 -0.62 -15.85
CA SER A 156 12.81 -1.10 -14.52
C SER A 156 11.75 -0.72 -13.47
N GLN A 157 11.30 0.54 -13.47
CA GLN A 157 10.24 1.02 -12.57
C GLN A 157 8.92 0.29 -12.79
N LEU A 158 8.53 0.04 -14.04
CA LEU A 158 7.32 -0.71 -14.36
C LEU A 158 7.40 -2.15 -13.85
N ALA A 159 8.53 -2.81 -14.03
CA ALA A 159 8.75 -4.18 -13.59
C ALA A 159 8.71 -4.30 -12.05
N TYR A 160 9.44 -3.45 -11.33
CA TYR A 160 9.38 -3.41 -9.86
C TYR A 160 7.99 -3.01 -9.35
N SER A 161 7.30 -2.09 -10.01
CA SER A 161 5.91 -1.75 -9.68
C SER A 161 4.97 -2.94 -9.86
N GLY A 162 5.17 -3.74 -10.91
CA GLY A 162 4.45 -4.98 -11.14
C GLY A 162 4.65 -5.99 -10.02
N ILE A 163 5.90 -6.22 -9.61
CA ILE A 163 6.26 -7.10 -8.48
C ILE A 163 5.60 -6.61 -7.18
N PHE A 164 5.73 -5.32 -6.89
CA PHE A 164 5.20 -4.72 -5.67
C PHE A 164 3.68 -4.89 -5.58
N ASN A 165 2.96 -4.54 -6.64
CA ASN A 165 1.50 -4.67 -6.69
C ASN A 165 1.06 -6.14 -6.62
N LEU A 166 1.74 -7.05 -7.31
CA LEU A 166 1.42 -8.48 -7.26
C LEU A 166 1.55 -9.03 -5.83
N ARG A 167 2.63 -8.68 -5.13
CA ARG A 167 2.83 -9.09 -3.72
C ARG A 167 1.84 -8.44 -2.78
N HIS A 168 1.50 -7.16 -2.99
CA HIS A 168 0.51 -6.46 -2.18
C HIS A 168 -0.86 -7.13 -2.27
N PHE A 169 -1.40 -7.30 -3.49
CA PHE A 169 -2.68 -7.95 -3.67
C PHE A 169 -2.67 -9.43 -3.27
N GLN A 170 -1.52 -10.10 -3.36
CA GLN A 170 -1.36 -11.45 -2.79
C GLN A 170 -1.58 -11.44 -1.27
N GLY A 171 -0.99 -10.50 -0.53
CA GLY A 171 -1.22 -10.36 0.91
C GLY A 171 -2.69 -10.11 1.25
N VAL A 172 -3.33 -9.20 0.51
CA VAL A 172 -4.79 -8.95 0.61
C VAL A 172 -5.59 -10.24 0.39
N THR A 173 -5.26 -10.97 -0.66
CA THR A 173 -6.03 -12.15 -1.06
C THR A 173 -5.85 -13.31 -0.09
N ASP A 174 -4.64 -13.55 0.37
CA ASP A 174 -4.35 -14.61 1.34
C ASP A 174 -5.10 -14.33 2.66
N GLU A 175 -5.12 -13.07 3.14
CA GLU A 175 -5.84 -12.69 4.37
C GLU A 175 -7.37 -12.67 4.23
N LEU A 176 -7.90 -12.34 3.06
CA LEU A 176 -9.34 -12.42 2.75
C LEU A 176 -9.87 -13.87 2.64
N GLY A 177 -8.99 -14.88 2.73
CA GLY A 177 -9.37 -16.28 2.57
C GLY A 177 -9.41 -16.76 1.11
N GLY A 178 -8.76 -16.04 0.20
CA GLY A 178 -8.45 -16.51 -1.15
C GLY A 178 -9.09 -15.72 -2.29
N ARG A 179 -8.79 -16.20 -3.50
CA ARG A 179 -9.10 -15.53 -4.77
C ARG A 179 -10.58 -15.17 -4.95
N LYS A 180 -11.50 -16.04 -4.52
CA LYS A 180 -12.94 -15.84 -4.72
C LYS A 180 -13.43 -14.62 -3.92
N GLN A 181 -12.98 -14.49 -2.68
CA GLN A 181 -13.34 -13.40 -1.77
C GLN A 181 -12.75 -12.08 -2.28
N PHE A 182 -11.48 -12.09 -2.70
CA PHE A 182 -10.85 -10.90 -3.29
C PHE A 182 -11.62 -10.37 -4.51
N PHE A 183 -11.96 -11.22 -5.48
CA PHE A 183 -12.69 -10.75 -6.67
C PHE A 183 -14.15 -10.39 -6.39
N ARG A 184 -14.77 -10.95 -5.34
CA ARG A 184 -16.08 -10.50 -4.86
C ARG A 184 -16.00 -9.06 -4.34
N LEU A 185 -14.99 -8.75 -3.52
CA LEU A 185 -14.74 -7.40 -3.02
C LEU A 185 -14.51 -6.40 -4.17
N VAL A 186 -13.66 -6.75 -5.13
CA VAL A 186 -13.38 -5.92 -6.32
C VAL A 186 -14.66 -5.66 -7.15
N ALA A 187 -15.51 -6.67 -7.31
CA ALA A 187 -16.76 -6.53 -8.06
C ALA A 187 -17.80 -5.65 -7.33
N GLN A 188 -17.90 -5.75 -6.01
CA GLN A 188 -18.79 -4.92 -5.20
C GLN A 188 -18.41 -3.43 -5.27
N THR A 189 -17.11 -3.15 -5.17
CA THR A 189 -16.59 -1.77 -5.23
C THR A 189 -16.71 -1.14 -6.61
N ALA A 190 -16.57 -1.92 -7.70
CA ALA A 190 -16.79 -1.43 -9.06
C ALA A 190 -18.24 -0.95 -9.28
N LYS A 191 -19.23 -1.61 -8.65
CA LYS A 191 -20.64 -1.21 -8.73
C LYS A 191 -20.94 0.08 -7.95
N SER A 192 -20.19 0.36 -6.89
CA SER A 192 -20.40 1.56 -6.05
C SER A 192 -19.90 2.86 -6.68
N VAL A 193 -19.14 2.81 -7.77
CA VAL A 193 -18.60 3.99 -8.48
C VAL A 193 -19.51 4.46 -9.63
N ASN A 194 -20.47 3.64 -10.06
CA ASN A 194 -21.54 4.03 -10.97
C ASN A 194 -22.89 4.06 -10.23
N PRO A 195 -23.23 5.13 -9.49
CA PRO A 195 -24.62 5.51 -9.43
C PRO A 195 -25.03 6.02 -10.83
N ALA A 196 -26.27 5.70 -11.22
CA ALA A 196 -26.87 6.09 -12.48
C ALA A 196 -26.70 7.58 -12.82
#